data_AF-A0A3E4LNZ6-F1
#
_entry.id   AF-A0A3E4LNZ6-F1
#
_cell.length_a   1.000
_cell.length_b   1.000
_cell.length_c   1.000
_cell.angle_alpha   90.00
_cell.angle_beta   90.00
_cell.angle_gamma   90.00
#
_symmetry.space_group_name_H-M   'P 1'
#
loop_
_entity.id
_entity.type
_entity.pdbx_description
1 polymer ?
#
loop_
_entity_poly.entity_id
_entity_poly.type
_entity_poly.pdbx_seq_one_letter_code
_entity_poly.pdbx_strand_id
1 'polypeptide(L)'
;MNNYINIFLEFLYLLCNAFLLFRICEENMHNKISIPMKLFYIIVFVVFPATIHAIGILSYFAPILFMLIIFRKLNKLLLKCLFNYIAILFLFIPIATIQTLLLNDAHFALSSQEYLNYKTTTIFIVVYNIYILYTNNIKRKSSAYFYSYAFTIIILGLSMLLGYITLSICIENPNSYNLIVIFSIIFLFLIICISLYDKFLAVIEENTNYRFKLELDKMEQVYSAQLDDKLNQLHSLRHDMKNHLIVIDGYASQHNDKKIHEYIHNISEDLSLTN
;
A
#
# COMPACT_ATOMS: atom_id res chain seq x y z
N MET A 1 18.67 38.37 5.04
CA MET A 1 17.28 37.87 5.04
C MET A 1 17.13 36.65 4.12
N ASN A 2 17.68 36.77 2.90
CA ASN A 2 17.93 35.69 1.91
C ASN A 2 18.30 34.30 2.49
N ASN A 3 19.35 34.31 3.33
CA ASN A 3 19.97 33.09 3.87
C ASN A 3 19.04 32.18 4.68
N TYR A 4 18.16 32.69 5.54
CA TYR A 4 17.34 31.81 6.38
C TYR A 4 16.33 31.02 5.55
N ILE A 5 15.81 31.64 4.48
CA ILE A 5 14.90 31.00 3.53
C ILE A 5 15.65 29.91 2.77
N ASN A 6 16.86 30.22 2.28
CA ASN A 6 17.69 29.24 1.58
C ASN A 6 18.10 28.07 2.48
N ILE A 7 18.60 28.32 3.70
CA ILE A 7 18.93 27.27 4.68
C ILE A 7 17.71 26.37 4.93
N PHE A 8 16.52 26.95 5.07
CA PHE A 8 15.30 26.18 5.30
C PHE A 8 14.91 25.32 4.11
N LEU A 9 14.95 25.86 2.89
CA LEU A 9 14.65 25.11 1.67
C LEU A 9 15.69 24.01 1.42
N GLU A 10 16.96 24.29 1.70
CA GLU A 10 18.05 23.32 1.64
C GLU A 10 17.86 22.19 2.65
N PHE A 11 17.44 22.51 3.87
CA PHE A 11 17.10 21.53 4.88
C PHE A 11 15.94 20.63 4.40
N LEU A 12 14.87 21.23 3.85
CA LEU A 12 13.74 20.47 3.31
C LEU A 12 14.16 19.56 2.15
N TYR A 13 14.98 20.07 1.25
CA TYR A 13 15.56 19.31 0.14
C TYR A 13 16.34 18.09 0.63
N LEU A 14 17.30 18.29 1.55
CA LEU A 14 18.13 17.23 2.11
C LEU A 14 17.29 16.21 2.90
N LEU A 15 16.24 16.68 3.58
CA LEU A 15 15.32 15.83 4.34
C LEU A 15 14.50 14.93 3.39
N CYS A 16 13.98 15.47 2.28
CA CYS A 16 13.29 14.68 1.25
C CYS A 16 14.20 13.59 0.70
N ASN A 17 15.45 13.96 0.38
CA ASN A 17 16.43 13.02 -0.15
C ASN A 17 16.77 11.91 0.87
N ALA A 18 16.91 12.25 2.15
CA ALA A 18 17.09 11.29 3.23
C ALA A 18 15.93 10.28 3.32
N PHE A 19 14.68 10.77 3.26
CA PHE A 19 13.51 9.88 3.30
C PHE A 19 13.41 8.96 2.09
N LEU A 20 13.73 9.46 0.89
CA LEU A 20 13.82 8.64 -0.31
C LEU A 20 14.86 7.53 -0.15
N LEU A 21 16.06 7.89 0.32
CA LEU A 21 17.17 6.97 0.54
C LEU A 21 16.80 5.87 1.55
N PHE A 22 16.24 6.24 2.69
CA PHE A 22 15.81 5.27 3.70
C PHE A 22 14.79 4.30 3.14
N ARG A 23 13.82 4.78 2.34
CA ARG A 23 12.80 3.92 1.75
C ARG A 23 13.39 2.93 0.74
N ILE A 24 14.29 3.38 -0.14
CA ILE A 24 14.98 2.51 -1.11
C ILE A 24 15.77 1.41 -0.39
N CYS A 25 16.47 1.78 0.69
CA CYS A 25 17.25 0.83 1.48
C CYS A 25 16.35 -0.17 2.20
N GLU A 26 15.30 0.29 2.89
CA GLU A 26 14.37 -0.55 3.64
C GLU A 26 13.53 -1.48 2.76
N GLU A 27 13.35 -1.16 1.48
CA GLU A 27 12.66 -2.03 0.54
C GLU A 27 13.52 -3.18 0.03
N ASN A 28 14.83 -2.95 -0.08
CA ASN A 28 15.78 -3.98 -0.49
C ASN A 28 16.34 -4.78 0.69
N MET A 29 16.18 -4.28 1.92
CA MET A 29 16.54 -4.98 3.16
C MET A 29 15.35 -5.75 3.74
N HIS A 30 15.62 -6.93 4.32
CA HIS A 30 14.61 -7.67 5.08
C HIS A 30 14.27 -7.01 6.43
N ASN A 31 15.16 -6.19 6.96
CA ASN A 31 15.00 -5.50 8.25
C ASN A 31 14.97 -3.97 8.04
N LYS A 32 14.15 -3.28 8.84
CA LYS A 32 14.11 -1.81 8.88
C LYS A 32 15.43 -1.25 9.38
N ILE A 33 15.80 -0.07 8.88
CA ILE A 33 16.95 0.68 9.39
C ILE A 33 16.59 1.15 10.80
N SER A 34 17.52 0.97 11.74
CA SER A 34 17.32 1.38 13.12
C SER A 34 17.10 2.90 13.22
N ILE A 35 16.17 3.32 14.08
CA ILE A 35 15.91 4.73 14.39
C ILE A 35 17.19 5.52 14.72
N PRO A 36 18.13 5.03 15.56
CA PRO A 36 19.36 5.77 15.84
C PRO A 36 20.21 6.01 14.58
N MET A 37 20.25 5.08 13.62
CA MET A 37 20.99 5.30 12.37
C MET A 37 20.31 6.32 11.45
N LYS A 38 18.97 6.34 11.40
CA LYS A 38 18.23 7.38 10.68
C LYS A 38 18.50 8.77 11.28
N LEU A 39 18.45 8.87 12.61
CA LEU A 39 18.74 10.12 13.32
C LEU A 39 20.19 10.58 13.11
N PHE A 40 21.15 9.66 13.18
CA PHE A 40 22.55 9.96 12.89
C PHE A 40 22.73 10.53 11.49
N TYR A 41 22.12 9.91 10.48
CA TYR A 41 22.20 10.42 9.10
C TYR A 41 21.56 11.81 8.97
N ILE A 42 20.38 12.02 9.56
CA ILE A 42 19.71 13.33 9.52
C ILE A 42 20.59 14.40 10.19
N ILE A 43 21.15 14.14 11.37
CA ILE A 43 21.98 15.13 12.07
C ILE A 43 23.24 15.45 11.27
N VAL A 44 23.95 14.44 10.78
CA VAL A 44 25.26 14.61 10.13
C VAL A 44 25.16 15.08 8.68
N PHE A 45 24.15 14.62 7.93
CA PHE A 45 24.07 14.83 6.48
C PHE A 45 22.87 15.68 6.03
N VAL A 46 21.96 16.04 6.93
CA VAL A 46 20.84 16.97 6.64
C VAL A 46 21.01 18.27 7.42
N VAL A 47 21.16 18.23 8.74
CA VAL A 47 21.24 19.43 9.59
C VAL A 47 22.57 20.16 9.41
N PHE A 48 23.70 19.45 9.54
CA PHE A 48 25.02 20.06 9.46
C PHE A 48 25.31 20.70 8.08
N PRO A 49 25.03 20.06 6.94
CA PRO A 49 25.32 20.64 5.63
C PRO A 49 24.42 21.84 5.28
N ALA A 50 23.16 21.83 5.71
CA ALA A 50 22.24 22.96 5.53
C ALA A 50 22.74 24.23 6.25
N THR A 51 23.43 24.10 7.39
CA THR A 51 23.97 25.26 8.12
C THR A 51 25.17 25.92 7.42
N ILE A 52 25.91 25.16 6.61
CA ILE A 52 27.16 25.62 5.97
C ILE A 52 26.94 25.94 4.48
N HIS A 53 25.71 25.79 3.95
CA HIS A 53 25.37 25.91 2.52
C HIS A 53 26.24 25.01 1.62
N ALA A 54 26.74 23.90 2.18
CA ALA A 54 27.62 22.96 1.49
C ALA A 54 26.79 21.90 0.71
N ILE A 55 25.75 22.36 0.00
CA ILE A 55 24.74 21.52 -0.65
C ILE A 55 25.34 20.67 -1.75
N GLY A 56 26.35 21.19 -2.48
CA GLY A 56 26.80 20.66 -3.76
C GLY A 56 27.25 19.19 -3.72
N ILE A 57 28.56 18.95 -3.76
CA ILE A 57 29.11 17.59 -3.83
C ILE A 57 28.62 16.73 -2.64
N LEU A 58 28.40 17.32 -1.47
CA LEU A 58 28.00 16.57 -0.27
C LEU A 58 26.61 15.92 -0.37
N SER A 59 25.63 16.55 -1.03
CA SER A 59 24.28 15.97 -1.16
C SER A 59 24.24 14.73 -2.06
N TYR A 60 25.15 14.63 -3.02
CA TYR A 60 25.27 13.47 -3.90
C TYR A 60 26.17 12.38 -3.30
N PHE A 61 27.22 12.77 -2.57
CA PHE A 61 28.15 11.82 -1.95
C PHE A 61 27.64 11.21 -0.63
N ALA A 62 26.87 11.96 0.17
CA ALA A 62 26.35 11.48 1.44
C ALA A 62 25.43 10.23 1.30
N PRO A 63 24.50 10.17 0.33
CA PRO A 63 23.69 8.97 0.09
C PRO A 63 24.53 7.75 -0.27
N ILE A 64 25.58 7.94 -1.08
CA ILE A 64 26.49 6.88 -1.52
C ILE A 64 27.30 6.35 -0.32
N LEU A 65 27.88 7.25 0.48
CA LEU A 65 28.62 6.91 1.70
C LEU A 65 27.73 6.16 2.70
N PHE A 66 26.49 6.62 2.90
CA PHE A 66 25.55 5.96 3.79
C PHE A 66 25.17 4.57 3.31
N MET A 67 24.92 4.39 2.01
CA MET A 67 24.67 3.06 1.44
C MET A 67 25.88 2.13 1.62
N LEU A 68 27.11 2.63 1.45
CA LEU A 68 28.33 1.85 1.71
C LEU A 68 28.44 1.40 3.18
N ILE A 69 28.03 2.24 4.13
CA ILE A 69 28.03 1.90 5.56
C ILE A 69 26.97 0.82 5.86
N ILE A 70 25.75 0.97 5.34
CA ILE A 70 24.65 0.03 5.60
C ILE A 70 24.92 -1.33 4.93
N PHE A 71 25.37 -1.35 3.68
CA PHE A 71 25.53 -2.57 2.89
C PHE A 71 26.97 -3.09 2.87
N ARG A 72 27.79 -2.78 3.88
CA ARG A 72 29.24 -3.09 3.97
C ARG A 72 29.64 -4.52 3.58
N LYS A 73 28.75 -5.51 3.72
CA LYS A 73 29.00 -6.93 3.38
C LYS A 73 28.19 -7.47 2.18
N LEU A 74 27.29 -6.68 1.59
CA LEU A 74 26.29 -7.15 0.61
C LEU A 74 26.40 -6.39 -0.73
N ASN A 75 27.53 -6.55 -1.43
CA ASN A 75 27.87 -5.79 -2.65
C ASN A 75 26.79 -5.86 -3.76
N LYS A 76 26.09 -7.00 -3.92
CA LYS A 76 24.99 -7.12 -4.90
C LYS A 76 23.77 -6.26 -4.54
N LEU A 77 23.40 -6.21 -3.25
CA LEU A 77 22.28 -5.39 -2.77
C LEU A 77 22.63 -3.90 -2.81
N LEU A 78 23.87 -3.55 -2.45
CA LEU A 78 24.40 -2.19 -2.60
C LEU A 78 24.25 -1.69 -4.05
N LEU A 79 24.71 -2.49 -5.01
CA LEU A 79 24.67 -2.11 -6.43
C LEU A 79 23.22 -1.93 -6.93
N LYS A 80 22.30 -2.80 -6.49
CA LYS A 80 20.87 -2.68 -6.79
C LYS A 80 20.26 -1.39 -6.20
N CYS A 81 20.55 -1.08 -4.94
CA CYS A 81 20.09 0.15 -4.29
C CYS A 81 20.63 1.41 -4.98
N LEU A 82 21.92 1.42 -5.33
CA LEU A 82 22.56 2.52 -6.06
C LEU A 82 21.92 2.71 -7.43
N PHE A 83 21.73 1.63 -8.18
CA PHE A 83 21.09 1.69 -9.49
C PHE A 83 19.65 2.22 -9.38
N ASN A 84 18.86 1.72 -8.42
CA ASN A 84 17.51 2.23 -8.17
C ASN A 84 17.53 3.73 -7.82
N TYR A 85 18.42 4.15 -6.92
CA TYR A 85 18.54 5.56 -6.52
C TYR A 85 18.88 6.46 -7.71
N ILE A 86 19.86 6.07 -8.53
CA ILE A 86 20.24 6.82 -9.74
C ILE A 86 19.07 6.85 -10.75
N ALA A 87 18.40 5.72 -10.97
CA ALA A 87 17.25 5.64 -11.88
C ALA A 87 16.10 6.56 -11.45
N ILE A 88 15.84 6.68 -10.15
CA ILE A 88 14.83 7.59 -9.62
C ILE A 88 15.25 9.05 -9.80
N LEU A 89 16.53 9.38 -9.62
CA LEU A 89 17.03 10.72 -9.88
C LEU A 89 16.87 11.12 -11.35
N PHE A 90 16.92 10.17 -12.30
CA PHE A 90 16.63 10.47 -13.71
C PHE A 90 15.19 10.95 -13.95
N LEU A 91 14.22 10.62 -13.09
CA LEU A 91 12.84 11.15 -13.17
C LEU A 91 12.78 12.65 -12.90
N PHE A 92 13.81 13.23 -12.31
CA PHE A 92 13.89 14.67 -12.07
C PHE A 92 13.82 15.46 -13.39
N ILE A 93 14.47 14.97 -14.45
CA ILE A 93 14.55 15.64 -15.76
C ILE A 93 13.15 15.82 -16.39
N PRO A 94 12.34 14.76 -16.64
CA PRO A 94 11.03 14.93 -17.26
C PRO A 94 10.05 15.73 -16.39
N ILE A 95 10.13 15.64 -15.07
CA ILE A 95 9.23 16.43 -14.19
C ILE A 95 9.62 17.91 -14.24
N ALA A 96 10.92 18.22 -14.22
CA ALA A 96 11.42 19.57 -14.37
C ALA A 96 11.01 20.20 -15.71
N THR A 97 11.09 19.44 -16.82
CA THR A 97 10.67 19.94 -18.13
C THR A 97 9.17 20.21 -18.19
N ILE A 98 8.33 19.32 -17.64
CA ILE A 98 6.87 19.51 -17.57
C ILE A 98 6.52 20.75 -16.75
N GLN A 99 7.10 20.92 -15.55
CA GLN A 99 6.83 22.10 -14.72
C GLN A 99 7.28 23.39 -15.42
N THR A 100 8.43 23.36 -16.10
CA THR A 100 8.95 24.52 -16.83
C THR A 100 8.05 24.90 -18.00
N LEU A 101 7.52 23.91 -18.73
CA LEU A 101 6.58 24.14 -19.81
C LEU A 101 5.25 24.72 -19.30
N LEU A 102 4.76 24.22 -18.16
CA LEU A 102 3.47 24.60 -17.59
C LEU A 102 3.47 26.01 -17.00
N LEU A 103 4.58 26.43 -16.39
CA LEU A 103 4.73 27.76 -15.78
C LEU A 103 5.39 28.79 -16.71
N ASN A 104 5.98 28.34 -17.83
CA ASN A 104 6.77 29.17 -18.75
C ASN A 104 7.82 30.04 -18.03
N ASP A 105 8.53 29.44 -17.08
CA ASP A 105 9.36 30.12 -16.07
C ASP A 105 10.87 29.95 -16.33
N ALA A 106 11.28 29.45 -17.49
CA ALA A 106 12.66 29.05 -17.78
C ALA A 106 13.68 30.18 -17.51
N HIS A 107 13.36 31.40 -17.93
CA HIS A 107 14.20 32.57 -17.68
C HIS A 107 14.24 32.97 -16.20
N PHE A 108 13.13 32.82 -15.48
CA PHE A 108 13.02 33.17 -14.07
C PHE A 108 13.76 32.17 -13.17
N ALA A 109 13.74 30.89 -13.55
CA ALA A 109 14.47 29.82 -12.87
C ALA A 109 15.99 29.97 -12.99
N LEU A 110 16.48 30.58 -14.07
CA LEU A 110 17.90 30.87 -14.26
C LEU A 110 18.35 32.14 -13.53
N SER A 111 17.43 33.08 -13.27
CA SER A 111 17.76 34.38 -12.69
C SER A 111 17.64 34.43 -11.16
N SER A 112 16.83 33.57 -10.55
CA SER A 112 16.55 33.61 -9.12
C SER A 112 16.85 32.29 -8.40
N GLN A 113 17.80 32.33 -7.48
CA GLN A 113 18.22 31.15 -6.70
C GLN A 113 17.11 30.64 -5.77
N GLU A 114 16.34 31.54 -5.17
CA GLU A 114 15.23 31.19 -4.27
C GLU A 114 14.16 30.39 -5.00
N TYR A 115 13.77 30.85 -6.18
CA TYR A 115 12.79 30.17 -7.02
C TYR A 115 13.30 28.78 -7.43
N LEU A 116 14.58 28.68 -7.81
CA LEU A 116 15.20 27.40 -8.14
C LEU A 116 15.18 26.44 -6.95
N ASN A 117 15.38 26.93 -5.72
CA ASN A 117 15.30 26.12 -4.49
C ASN A 117 13.86 25.63 -4.22
N TYR A 118 12.85 26.48 -4.41
CA TYR A 118 11.45 26.05 -4.33
C TYR A 118 11.11 25.01 -5.41
N LYS A 119 11.50 25.28 -6.66
CA LYS A 119 11.24 24.41 -7.80
C LYS A 119 11.88 23.04 -7.60
N THR A 120 13.16 23.00 -7.24
CA THR A 120 13.87 21.73 -6.97
C THR A 120 13.23 20.94 -5.81
N THR A 121 12.82 21.61 -4.73
CA THR A 121 12.14 20.95 -3.60
C THR A 121 10.79 20.36 -4.02
N THR A 122 9.99 21.11 -4.80
CA THR A 122 8.69 20.60 -5.29
C THR A 122 8.86 19.40 -6.21
N ILE A 123 9.85 19.41 -7.11
CA ILE A 123 10.14 18.27 -7.99
C ILE A 123 10.53 17.05 -7.16
N PHE A 124 11.37 17.21 -6.13
CA PHE A 124 11.75 16.10 -5.24
C PHE A 124 10.57 15.47 -4.53
N ILE A 125 9.61 16.27 -4.07
CA ILE A 125 8.37 15.76 -3.46
C ILE A 125 7.59 14.91 -4.46
N VAL A 126 7.45 15.38 -5.70
CA VAL A 126 6.76 14.62 -6.76
C VAL A 126 7.49 13.32 -7.09
N VAL A 127 8.82 13.35 -7.23
CA VAL A 127 9.66 12.16 -7.44
C VAL A 127 9.48 11.16 -6.29
N TYR A 128 9.50 11.62 -5.04
CA TYR A 128 9.28 10.79 -3.87
C TYR A 128 7.90 10.12 -3.91
N ASN A 129 6.84 10.86 -4.27
CA ASN A 129 5.49 10.31 -4.41
C ASN A 129 5.38 9.26 -5.53
N ILE A 130 6.04 9.47 -6.67
CA ILE A 130 6.10 8.49 -7.76
C ILE A 130 6.82 7.22 -7.30
N TYR A 131 7.90 7.36 -6.53
CA TYR A 131 8.60 6.20 -5.97
C TYR A 131 7.72 5.41 -4.99
N ILE A 132 6.96 6.11 -4.13
CA ILE A 132 5.98 5.47 -3.25
C ILE A 132 4.94 4.68 -4.06
N LEU A 133 4.44 5.25 -5.16
CA LEU A 133 3.51 4.54 -6.05
C LEU A 133 4.15 3.26 -6.62
N TYR A 134 5.36 3.35 -7.18
CA TYR A 134 6.06 2.21 -7.76
C TYR A 134 6.24 1.06 -6.78
N THR A 135 6.65 1.39 -5.55
CA THR A 135 7.00 0.40 -4.52
C THR A 135 5.78 -0.27 -3.91
N ASN A 136 4.69 0.49 -3.73
CA ASN A 136 3.41 -0.05 -3.29
C ASN A 136 2.81 -1.00 -4.33
N ASN A 137 3.01 -0.75 -5.62
CA ASN A 137 2.51 -1.63 -6.69
C ASN A 137 3.24 -2.97 -6.71
N ILE A 138 4.55 -2.99 -6.43
CA ILE A 138 5.35 -4.23 -6.44
C ILE A 138 5.00 -5.16 -5.25
N LYS A 139 4.70 -4.59 -4.08
CA LYS A 139 4.60 -5.37 -2.83
C LYS A 139 3.25 -6.06 -2.58
N ARG A 140 2.21 -5.81 -3.39
CA ARG A 140 0.83 -6.02 -2.93
C ARG A 140 0.08 -7.17 -3.58
N LYS A 141 -0.89 -7.72 -2.84
CA LYS A 141 -1.85 -8.72 -3.29
C LYS A 141 -3.11 -8.03 -3.86
N SER A 142 -3.75 -8.72 -4.80
CA SER A 142 -4.91 -8.35 -5.63
C SER A 142 -5.95 -7.39 -5.00
N SER A 143 -6.35 -7.59 -3.74
CA SER A 143 -7.47 -6.86 -3.12
C SER A 143 -7.15 -5.43 -2.69
N ALA A 144 -5.88 -5.08 -2.45
CA ALA A 144 -5.47 -3.76 -1.96
C ALA A 144 -5.04 -2.78 -3.07
N TYR A 145 -5.02 -3.22 -4.34
CA TYR A 145 -4.54 -2.40 -5.44
C TYR A 145 -5.38 -1.14 -5.65
N PHE A 146 -6.71 -1.26 -5.70
CA PHE A 146 -7.58 -0.11 -6.00
C PHE A 146 -7.40 1.04 -5.00
N TYR A 147 -7.51 0.76 -3.70
CA TYR A 147 -7.29 1.77 -2.66
C TYR A 147 -5.87 2.32 -2.71
N SER A 148 -4.92 1.47 -3.10
CA SER A 148 -3.53 1.88 -3.21
C SER A 148 -3.29 2.88 -4.33
N TYR A 149 -3.85 2.61 -5.49
CA TYR A 149 -3.78 3.48 -6.66
C TYR A 149 -4.57 4.78 -6.43
N ALA A 150 -5.77 4.70 -5.87
CA ALA A 150 -6.60 5.87 -5.62
C ALA A 150 -5.89 6.88 -4.69
N PHE A 151 -5.36 6.41 -3.57
CA PHE A 151 -4.66 7.27 -2.62
C PHE A 151 -3.39 7.87 -3.21
N THR A 152 -2.60 7.08 -3.93
CA THR A 152 -1.33 7.56 -4.51
C THR A 152 -1.56 8.55 -5.64
N ILE A 153 -2.58 8.37 -6.48
CA ILE A 153 -2.99 9.36 -7.49
C ILE A 153 -3.45 10.66 -6.83
N ILE A 154 -4.23 10.59 -5.75
CA ILE A 154 -4.68 11.77 -4.99
C ILE A 154 -3.48 12.52 -4.41
N ILE A 155 -2.54 11.83 -3.77
CA ILE A 155 -1.31 12.47 -3.25
C ILE A 155 -0.48 13.09 -4.36
N LEU A 156 -0.32 12.40 -5.49
CA LEU A 156 0.44 12.91 -6.63
C LEU A 156 -0.21 14.20 -7.15
N GLY A 157 -1.54 14.20 -7.33
CA GLY A 157 -2.31 15.37 -7.74
C GLY A 157 -2.17 16.54 -6.77
N LEU A 158 -2.30 16.29 -5.45
CA LEU A 158 -2.10 17.30 -4.42
C LEU A 158 -0.67 17.87 -4.44
N SER A 159 0.35 17.04 -4.64
CA SER A 159 1.74 17.50 -4.69
C SER A 159 2.06 18.34 -5.93
N MET A 160 1.45 18.02 -7.08
CA MET A 160 1.58 18.81 -8.31
C MET A 160 0.84 20.15 -8.19
N LEU A 161 -0.38 20.15 -7.64
CA LEU A 161 -1.15 21.36 -7.40
C LEU A 161 -0.46 22.28 -6.39
N LEU A 162 0.12 21.71 -5.34
CA LEU A 162 0.98 22.43 -4.41
C LEU A 162 2.18 23.07 -5.11
N GLY A 163 2.92 22.30 -5.91
CA GLY A 163 4.05 22.80 -6.67
C GLY A 163 3.67 23.99 -7.54
N TYR A 164 2.53 23.90 -8.23
CA TYR A 164 2.02 24.99 -9.05
C TYR A 164 1.69 26.25 -8.23
N ILE A 165 0.90 26.13 -7.16
CA ILE A 165 0.50 27.29 -6.34
C ILE A 165 1.70 27.95 -5.67
N THR A 166 2.64 27.15 -5.17
CA THR A 166 3.83 27.67 -4.48
C THR A 166 4.76 28.39 -5.44
N LEU A 167 4.96 27.85 -6.64
CA LEU A 167 5.77 28.48 -7.66
C LEU A 167 5.10 29.73 -8.24
N SER A 168 3.79 29.72 -8.47
CA SER A 168 3.06 30.90 -8.95
C SER A 168 3.12 32.07 -7.97
N ILE A 169 2.90 31.80 -6.67
CA ILE A 169 3.05 32.83 -5.63
C ILE A 169 4.50 33.29 -5.51
N CYS A 170 5.48 32.40 -5.72
CA CYS A 170 6.90 32.76 -5.70
C CYS A 170 7.30 33.68 -6.87
N ILE A 171 6.67 33.55 -8.03
CA ILE A 171 6.87 34.45 -9.17
C ILE A 171 6.37 35.86 -8.82
N GLU A 172 5.20 35.95 -8.18
CA GLU A 172 4.60 37.24 -7.79
C GLU A 172 5.29 37.90 -6.60
N ASN A 173 5.69 37.11 -5.58
CA ASN A 173 6.23 37.60 -4.31
C ASN A 173 7.32 36.66 -3.74
N PRO A 174 8.57 36.69 -4.28
CA PRO A 174 9.61 35.71 -3.97
C PRO A 174 10.11 35.74 -2.52
N ASN A 175 10.06 36.91 -1.85
CA ASN A 175 10.61 37.11 -0.50
C ASN A 175 9.54 37.08 0.61
N SER A 176 8.34 36.57 0.34
CA SER A 176 7.26 36.57 1.33
C SER A 176 7.43 35.46 2.36
N TYR A 177 7.51 35.81 3.65
CA TYR A 177 7.54 34.83 4.75
C TYR A 177 6.29 33.93 4.77
N ASN A 178 5.16 34.46 4.30
CA ASN A 178 3.90 33.71 4.20
C ASN A 178 4.04 32.49 3.27
N LEU A 179 4.81 32.61 2.18
CA LEU A 179 5.06 31.50 1.26
C LEU A 179 5.78 30.34 1.96
N ILE A 180 6.81 30.66 2.76
CA ILE A 180 7.58 29.65 3.51
C ILE A 180 6.67 28.90 4.48
N VAL A 181 5.83 29.63 5.22
CA VAL A 181 4.92 29.04 6.21
C VAL A 181 3.90 28.12 5.52
N ILE A 182 3.29 28.59 4.43
CA ILE A 182 2.33 27.80 3.65
C ILE A 182 3.01 26.53 3.09
N PHE A 183 4.20 26.68 2.51
CA PHE A 183 4.96 25.55 1.97
C PHE A 183 5.31 24.52 3.07
N SER A 184 5.72 24.98 4.24
CA SER A 184 6.09 24.13 5.38
C SER A 184 4.91 23.33 5.93
N ILE A 185 3.74 23.98 6.09
CA ILE A 185 2.52 23.33 6.59
C ILE A 185 2.11 22.21 5.64
N ILE A 186 2.12 22.49 4.34
CA ILE A 186 1.65 21.52 3.35
C ILE A 186 2.67 20.38 3.20
N PHE A 187 3.96 20.67 3.28
CA PHE A 187 4.99 19.64 3.29
C PHE A 187 4.85 18.69 4.49
N LEU A 188 4.61 19.22 5.69
CA LEU A 188 4.37 18.42 6.88
C LEU A 188 3.10 17.58 6.76
N PHE A 189 2.04 18.15 6.18
CA PHE A 189 0.81 17.41 5.89
C PHE A 189 1.05 16.24 4.94
N LEU A 190 1.81 16.43 3.86
CA LEU A 190 2.18 15.36 2.92
C LEU A 190 2.94 14.23 3.61
N ILE A 191 3.91 14.53 4.48
CA ILE A 191 4.63 13.52 5.26
C ILE A 191 3.66 12.73 6.13
N ILE A 192 2.75 13.40 6.83
CA ILE A 192 1.76 12.75 7.69
C ILE A 192 0.88 11.81 6.85
N CYS A 193 0.36 12.27 5.72
CA CYS A 193 -0.45 11.45 4.81
C CYS A 193 0.29 10.19 4.38
N ILE A 194 1.54 10.31 3.94
CA ILE A 194 2.37 9.17 3.52
C ILE A 194 2.64 8.22 4.68
N SER A 195 2.89 8.74 5.90
CA SER A 195 3.18 7.92 7.07
C SER A 195 1.96 7.14 7.61
N LEU A 196 0.77 7.74 7.55
CA LEU A 196 -0.48 7.12 7.98
C LEU A 196 -0.99 6.10 6.98
N TYR A 197 -0.65 6.29 5.71
CA TYR A 197 -1.11 5.44 4.63
C TYR A 197 -0.73 3.98 4.81
N ASP A 198 0.54 3.67 5.15
CA ASP A 198 0.96 2.28 5.40
C ASP A 198 0.11 1.60 6.49
N LYS A 199 -0.26 2.34 7.54
CA LYS A 199 -1.16 1.85 8.60
C LYS A 199 -2.59 1.67 8.09
N PHE A 200 -3.11 2.64 7.34
CA PHE A 200 -4.44 2.57 6.76
C PHE A 200 -4.62 1.34 5.88
N LEU A 201 -3.60 0.99 5.11
CA LEU A 201 -3.65 -0.18 4.23
C LEU A 201 -3.56 -1.50 4.99
N ALA A 202 -2.77 -1.54 6.06
CA ALA A 202 -2.75 -2.72 6.94
C ALA A 202 -4.14 -2.97 7.54
N VAL A 203 -4.84 -1.91 7.94
CA VAL A 203 -6.23 -2.01 8.44
C VAL A 203 -7.20 -2.46 7.34
N ILE A 204 -7.06 -1.98 6.10
CA ILE A 204 -7.88 -2.45 4.97
C ILE A 204 -7.65 -3.94 4.74
N GLU A 205 -6.39 -4.38 4.69
CA GLU A 205 -6.06 -5.79 4.47
C GLU A 205 -6.64 -6.68 5.58
N GLU A 206 -6.49 -6.28 6.84
CA GLU A 206 -7.08 -6.98 7.99
C GLU A 206 -8.60 -7.08 7.88
N ASN A 207 -9.28 -5.97 7.52
CA ASN A 207 -10.73 -5.95 7.36
C ASN A 207 -11.20 -6.83 6.19
N THR A 208 -10.47 -6.84 5.07
CA THR A 208 -10.80 -7.73 3.94
C THR A 208 -10.66 -9.20 4.31
N ASN A 209 -9.60 -9.56 5.05
CA ASN A 209 -9.40 -10.93 5.53
C ASN A 209 -10.46 -11.32 6.56
N TYR A 210 -10.86 -10.39 7.43
CA TYR A 210 -11.94 -10.61 8.39
C TYR A 210 -13.27 -10.88 7.68
N ARG A 211 -13.64 -10.07 6.68
CA ARG A 211 -14.86 -10.29 5.88
C ARG A 211 -14.85 -11.63 5.15
N PHE A 212 -13.71 -12.02 4.58
CA PHE A 212 -13.58 -13.30 3.90
C PHE A 212 -13.77 -14.49 4.86
N LYS A 213 -13.17 -14.43 6.06
CA LYS A 213 -13.39 -15.43 7.11
C LYS A 213 -14.86 -15.52 7.52
N LEU A 214 -15.50 -14.37 7.74
CA LEU A 214 -16.92 -14.31 8.08
C LEU A 214 -17.83 -14.95 7.01
N GLU A 215 -17.51 -14.74 5.73
CA GLU A 215 -18.25 -15.37 4.62
C GLU A 215 -18.02 -16.89 4.58
N LEU A 216 -16.80 -17.36 4.81
CA LEU A 216 -16.50 -18.79 4.93
C LEU A 216 -17.26 -19.44 6.09
N ASP A 217 -17.24 -18.83 7.27
CA ASP A 217 -17.93 -19.35 8.46
C ASP A 217 -19.44 -19.49 8.21
N LYS A 218 -20.04 -18.51 7.51
CA LYS A 218 -21.46 -18.57 7.11
C LYS A 218 -21.73 -19.70 6.13
N MET A 219 -20.85 -19.92 5.15
CA MET A 219 -20.99 -21.02 4.19
C MET A 219 -20.88 -22.39 4.90
N GLU A 220 -19.92 -22.53 5.82
CA GLU A 220 -19.75 -23.75 6.62
C GLU A 220 -20.96 -24.03 7.50
N GLN A 221 -21.54 -23.00 8.12
CA GLN A 221 -22.75 -23.13 8.93
C GLN A 221 -23.96 -23.56 8.09
N VAL A 222 -24.17 -22.94 6.92
CA VAL A 222 -25.26 -23.32 6.01
C VAL A 222 -25.08 -24.76 5.52
N TYR A 223 -23.86 -25.14 5.15
CA TYR A 223 -23.54 -26.49 4.72
C TYR A 223 -23.77 -27.52 5.83
N SER A 224 -23.36 -27.22 7.05
CA SER A 224 -23.57 -28.08 8.22
C SER A 224 -25.06 -28.27 8.50
N ALA A 225 -25.86 -27.21 8.43
CA ALA A 225 -27.32 -27.30 8.61
C ALA A 225 -27.99 -28.16 7.52
N GLN A 226 -27.53 -28.07 6.27
CA GLN A 226 -28.01 -28.95 5.20
C GLN A 226 -27.63 -30.42 5.43
N LEU A 227 -26.43 -30.66 5.98
CA LEU A 227 -25.96 -32.01 6.28
C LEU A 227 -26.78 -32.63 7.42
N ASP A 228 -27.10 -31.86 8.46
CA ASP A 228 -27.99 -32.28 9.54
C ASP A 228 -29.41 -32.61 9.05
N ASP A 229 -29.97 -31.78 8.14
CA ASP A 229 -31.27 -32.06 7.52
C ASP A 229 -31.25 -33.37 6.72
N LYS A 230 -30.18 -33.60 5.93
CA LYS A 230 -30.00 -34.86 5.19
C LYS A 230 -29.82 -36.07 6.11
N LEU A 231 -29.11 -35.92 7.22
CA LEU A 231 -28.97 -36.97 8.24
C LEU A 231 -30.31 -37.30 8.90
N ASN A 232 -31.13 -36.28 9.20
CA ASN A 232 -32.47 -36.48 9.77
C ASN A 232 -33.40 -37.18 8.77
N GLN A 233 -33.36 -36.80 7.48
CA GLN A 233 -34.08 -37.50 6.41
C GLN A 233 -33.66 -38.98 6.32
N LEU A 234 -32.35 -39.27 6.36
CA LEU A 234 -31.84 -40.65 6.39
C LEU A 234 -32.28 -41.42 7.64
N HIS A 235 -32.33 -40.77 8.80
CA HIS A 235 -32.82 -41.40 10.03
C HIS A 235 -34.30 -41.75 9.92
N SER A 236 -35.13 -40.86 9.39
CA SER A 236 -36.55 -41.13 9.11
C SER A 236 -36.71 -42.31 8.15
N LEU A 237 -36.00 -42.29 7.02
CA LEU A 237 -36.04 -43.37 6.03
C LEU A 237 -35.66 -44.73 6.65
N ARG A 238 -34.62 -44.76 7.50
CA ARG A 238 -34.19 -45.97 8.20
C ARG A 238 -35.24 -46.48 9.18
N HIS A 239 -35.92 -45.57 9.89
CA HIS A 239 -37.00 -45.92 10.80
C HIS A 239 -38.18 -46.53 10.03
N ASP A 240 -38.56 -45.94 8.91
CA ASP A 240 -39.65 -46.44 8.06
C ASP A 240 -39.30 -47.81 7.45
N MET A 241 -38.08 -47.97 6.93
CA MET A 241 -37.58 -49.28 6.47
C MET A 241 -37.63 -50.34 7.57
N LYS A 242 -37.21 -50.00 8.80
CA LYS A 242 -37.28 -50.92 9.95
C LYS A 242 -38.73 -51.34 10.22
N ASN A 243 -39.68 -50.40 10.14
CA ASN A 243 -41.10 -50.71 10.32
C ASN A 243 -41.62 -51.66 9.24
N HIS A 244 -41.28 -51.41 7.97
CA HIS A 244 -41.65 -52.31 6.87
C HIS A 244 -41.08 -53.72 7.07
N LEU A 245 -39.82 -53.84 7.49
CA LEU A 245 -39.20 -55.14 7.80
C LEU A 245 -39.90 -55.86 8.95
N ILE A 246 -40.31 -55.16 10.01
CA ILE A 246 -41.06 -55.77 11.12
C ILE A 246 -42.41 -56.31 10.65
N VAL A 247 -43.14 -55.57 9.81
CA VAL A 247 -44.43 -56.02 9.27
C VAL A 247 -44.27 -57.26 8.40
N ILE A 248 -43.26 -57.26 7.52
CA ILE A 248 -42.94 -58.41 6.66
C ILE A 248 -42.56 -59.63 7.50
N ASP A 249 -41.68 -59.46 8.49
CA ASP A 249 -41.28 -60.54 9.41
C ASP A 249 -42.48 -61.08 10.20
N GLY A 250 -43.37 -60.19 10.65
CA GLY A 250 -44.62 -60.56 11.31
C GLY A 250 -45.51 -61.44 10.44
N TYR A 251 -45.70 -61.11 9.15
CA TYR A 251 -46.45 -61.96 8.22
C TYR A 251 -45.71 -63.26 7.87
N ALA A 252 -44.38 -63.23 7.78
CA ALA A 252 -43.55 -64.40 7.53
C ALA A 252 -43.63 -65.42 8.67
N SER A 253 -43.62 -64.95 9.92
CA SER A 253 -43.80 -65.80 11.12
C SER A 253 -45.15 -66.51 11.16
N GLN A 254 -46.15 -65.98 10.44
CA GLN A 254 -47.50 -66.56 10.29
C GLN A 254 -47.64 -67.43 9.03
N HIS A 255 -46.57 -67.63 8.25
CA HIS A 255 -46.58 -68.33 6.96
C HIS A 255 -47.62 -67.79 5.96
N ASN A 256 -47.86 -66.45 5.97
CA ASN A 256 -48.86 -65.82 5.13
C ASN A 256 -48.24 -65.11 3.91
N ASP A 257 -47.77 -65.91 2.95
CA ASP A 257 -47.02 -65.44 1.78
C ASP A 257 -47.83 -64.47 0.90
N LYS A 258 -49.15 -64.64 0.81
CA LYS A 258 -50.03 -63.74 0.06
C LYS A 258 -49.98 -62.31 0.61
N LYS A 259 -50.07 -62.14 1.94
CA LYS A 259 -50.02 -60.81 2.57
C LYS A 259 -48.64 -60.17 2.46
N ILE A 260 -47.57 -60.96 2.50
CA ILE A 260 -46.21 -60.45 2.26
C ILE A 260 -46.13 -59.86 0.84
N HIS A 261 -46.59 -60.61 -0.15
CA HIS A 261 -46.53 -60.18 -1.55
C HIS A 261 -47.36 -58.91 -1.80
N GLU A 262 -48.57 -58.85 -1.26
CA GLU A 262 -49.46 -57.68 -1.36
C GLU A 262 -48.84 -56.45 -0.68
N TYR A 263 -48.25 -56.62 0.52
CA TYR A 263 -47.64 -55.51 1.25
C TYR A 263 -46.39 -54.96 0.54
N ILE A 264 -45.53 -55.84 -0.02
CA ILE A 264 -44.37 -55.42 -0.81
C ILE A 264 -44.82 -54.71 -2.10
N HIS A 265 -45.88 -55.19 -2.75
CA HIS A 265 -46.42 -54.55 -3.95
C HIS A 265 -46.89 -53.13 -3.66
N ASN A 266 -47.64 -52.92 -2.57
CA ASN A 266 -48.12 -51.60 -2.18
C ASN A 266 -46.97 -50.64 -1.86
N ILE A 267 -45.95 -51.09 -1.12
CA ILE A 267 -44.75 -50.27 -0.86
C ILE A 267 -44.03 -49.90 -2.16
N SER A 268 -43.91 -50.87 -3.09
CA SER A 268 -43.28 -50.63 -4.39
C SER A 268 -44.04 -49.62 -5.22
N GLU A 269 -45.37 -49.62 -5.16
CA GLU A 269 -46.22 -48.65 -5.85
C GLU A 269 -46.06 -47.26 -5.24
N ASP A 270 -46.12 -47.15 -3.91
CA ASP A 270 -45.92 -45.89 -3.18
C ASP A 270 -44.54 -45.26 -3.48
N LEU A 271 -43.47 -46.06 -3.51
CA LEU A 271 -42.11 -45.59 -3.84
C LEU A 271 -41.98 -45.12 -5.29
N SER A 272 -42.73 -45.73 -6.22
CA SER A 272 -42.70 -45.41 -7.65
C SER A 272 -43.39 -44.09 -7.99
N LEU A 273 -44.35 -43.67 -7.15
CA LEU A 273 -45.11 -42.42 -7.30
C LEU A 273 -44.36 -41.19 -6.76
N THR A 274 -43.29 -41.39 -6.00
CA THR A 274 -42.50 -40.32 -5.36
C THR A 274 -41.27 -39.84 -6.16
N ASN A 275 -41.06 -40.32 -7.40
CA ASN A 275 -40.08 -39.78 -8.35
C ASN A 275 -40.72 -38.79 -9.34
#